data_AF-A0A1H2H7N5-F1
#
_entry.id   AF-A0A1H2H7N5-F1
#
_cell.length_a   1.000
_cell.length_b   1.000
_cell.length_c   1.000
_cell.angle_alpha   90.00
_cell.angle_beta   90.00
_cell.angle_gamma   90.00
#
_symmetry.space_group_name_H-M   'P 1'
#
loop_
_entity.id
_entity.type
_entity.pdbx_description
1 polymer ?
#
loop_
_entity_poly.entity_id
_entity_poly.type
_entity_poly.pdbx_seq_one_letter_code
_entity_poly.pdbx_strand_id
1 'polypeptide(L)'
;MTVSSGLAFVPLRVSPTYNATKAAIHMLSESLRLQLDGTSVELVELVPPAVRTDLMPGQRDSEFAMPLDDFVTEVVELIDSQPDATEIRVERVEFLRHAEFRGDYADVVATLNRLDPH
;
A
#
# COMPACT_ATOMS: atom_id res chain seq x y z
N MET A 1 -7.86 7.19 -9.86
CA MET A 1 -6.96 6.68 -8.81
C MET A 1 -7.68 5.65 -7.96
N THR A 2 -7.08 4.49 -7.73
CA THR A 2 -7.53 3.46 -6.76
C THR A 2 -6.66 3.52 -5.51
N VAL A 3 -7.12 2.92 -4.40
CA VAL A 3 -6.33 2.83 -3.16
C VAL A 3 -6.27 1.38 -2.69
N SER A 4 -5.10 0.77 -2.79
CA SER A 4 -4.81 -0.56 -2.26
C SER A 4 -4.20 -0.47 -0.84
N SER A 5 -3.13 -1.19 -0.57
CA SER A 5 -2.36 -1.23 0.69
C SER A 5 -1.11 -2.09 0.49
N GLY A 6 -0.06 -1.88 1.30
CA GLY A 6 1.01 -2.86 1.45
C GLY A 6 0.51 -4.27 1.82
N LEU A 7 -0.67 -4.37 2.45
CA LEU A 7 -1.35 -5.64 2.74
C LEU A 7 -1.93 -6.36 1.52
N ALA A 8 -1.90 -5.73 0.34
CA ALA A 8 -2.13 -6.41 -0.93
C ALA A 8 -1.01 -7.41 -1.27
N PHE A 9 0.19 -7.20 -0.72
CA PHE A 9 1.39 -7.97 -1.02
C PHE A 9 1.81 -8.86 0.15
N VAL A 10 1.72 -8.35 1.39
CA VAL A 10 2.13 -9.09 2.60
C VAL A 10 0.95 -9.18 3.57
N PRO A 11 0.47 -10.38 3.94
CA PRO A 11 -0.71 -10.53 4.77
C PRO A 11 -0.46 -10.19 6.24
N LEU A 12 -1.40 -9.45 6.82
CA LEU A 12 -1.55 -9.30 8.26
C LEU A 12 -2.59 -10.28 8.81
N ARG A 13 -2.26 -10.99 9.89
CA ARG A 13 -3.05 -12.11 10.46
C ARG A 13 -4.49 -11.72 10.81
N VAL A 14 -4.68 -10.53 11.39
CA VAL A 14 -5.98 -10.09 11.93
C VAL A 14 -6.95 -9.59 10.86
N SER A 15 -6.51 -9.44 9.60
CA SER A 15 -7.26 -8.77 8.55
C SER A 15 -7.40 -9.58 7.24
N PRO A 16 -7.80 -10.87 7.26
CA PRO A 16 -7.75 -11.73 6.07
C PRO A 16 -8.62 -11.24 4.91
N THR A 17 -9.83 -10.74 5.19
CA THR A 17 -10.72 -10.18 4.15
C THR A 17 -10.14 -8.91 3.57
N TYR A 18 -9.58 -8.02 4.39
CA TYR A 18 -8.92 -6.81 3.94
C TYR A 18 -7.74 -7.14 3.02
N ASN A 19 -6.84 -8.06 3.42
CA ASN A 19 -5.70 -8.49 2.61
C ASN A 19 -6.15 -8.94 1.22
N ALA A 20 -7.15 -9.83 1.16
CA ALA A 20 -7.69 -10.32 -0.11
C ALA A 20 -8.31 -9.21 -0.96
N THR A 21 -9.09 -8.30 -0.35
CA THR A 21 -9.69 -7.19 -1.10
C THR A 21 -8.65 -6.21 -1.64
N LYS A 22 -7.57 -5.94 -0.90
CA LYS A 22 -6.50 -5.05 -1.35
C LYS A 22 -5.66 -5.67 -2.46
N ALA A 23 -5.37 -6.97 -2.38
CA ALA A 23 -4.78 -7.73 -3.49
C ALA A 23 -5.68 -7.69 -4.74
N ALA A 24 -7.00 -7.81 -4.57
CA ALA A 24 -7.94 -7.69 -5.68
C ALA A 24 -7.95 -6.28 -6.31
N ILE A 25 -7.86 -5.21 -5.51
CA ILE A 25 -7.75 -3.84 -6.04
C ILE A 25 -6.45 -3.63 -6.82
N HIS A 26 -5.34 -4.19 -6.36
CA HIS A 26 -4.08 -4.14 -7.10
C HIS A 26 -4.22 -4.81 -8.48
N MET A 27 -4.71 -6.05 -8.51
CA MET A 27 -4.92 -6.79 -9.76
C MET A 27 -5.98 -6.15 -10.68
N LEU A 28 -7.01 -5.54 -10.09
CA LEU A 28 -8.01 -4.76 -10.83
C LEU A 28 -7.38 -3.53 -11.49
N SER A 29 -6.49 -2.83 -10.77
CA SER A 29 -5.82 -1.63 -11.29
C SER A 29 -4.89 -1.97 -12.46
N GLU A 30 -4.13 -3.06 -12.36
CA GLU A 30 -3.36 -3.62 -13.47
C GLU A 30 -4.24 -3.95 -14.68
N SER A 31 -5.33 -4.68 -14.45
CA SER A 31 -6.24 -5.12 -15.51
C SER A 31 -6.92 -3.95 -16.22
N LEU A 32 -7.36 -2.94 -15.46
CA LEU A 32 -8.01 -1.76 -16.02
C LEU A 32 -7.02 -0.88 -16.80
N ARG A 33 -5.75 -0.77 -16.37
CA ARG A 33 -4.71 -0.08 -17.18
C ARG A 33 -4.56 -0.73 -18.55
N LEU A 34 -4.53 -2.06 -18.60
CA LEU A 34 -4.47 -2.79 -19.87
C LEU A 34 -5.72 -2.58 -20.74
N GLN A 35 -6.92 -2.53 -20.14
CA GLN A 35 -8.17 -2.31 -20.86
C GLN A 35 -8.35 -0.88 -21.37
N LEU A 36 -7.75 0.09 -20.67
CA LEU A 36 -7.85 1.52 -20.99
C LEU A 36 -6.68 2.03 -21.82
N ASP A 37 -5.77 1.15 -22.24
CA ASP A 37 -4.64 1.50 -23.11
C ASP A 37 -5.12 2.17 -24.41
N GLY A 38 -4.44 3.23 -24.82
CA GLY A 38 -4.81 4.06 -25.97
C GLY A 38 -6.03 4.98 -25.75
N THR A 39 -6.61 5.03 -24.55
CA THR A 39 -7.63 6.03 -24.18
C THR A 39 -7.01 7.25 -23.50
N SER A 40 -7.82 8.27 -23.22
CA SER A 40 -7.39 9.45 -22.45
C SER A 40 -7.51 9.26 -20.92
N VAL A 41 -7.80 8.05 -20.44
CA VAL A 41 -8.02 7.78 -19.01
C VAL A 41 -6.74 7.23 -18.40
N GLU A 42 -6.19 7.97 -17.42
CA GLU A 42 -5.04 7.54 -16.63
C GLU A 42 -5.50 6.85 -15.34
N LEU A 43 -4.94 5.68 -15.07
CA LEU A 43 -5.23 4.92 -13.87
C LEU A 43 -3.97 4.69 -13.04
N VAL A 44 -3.93 5.40 -11.91
CA VAL A 44 -2.90 5.29 -10.88
C VAL A 44 -3.44 4.54 -9.66
N GLU A 45 -2.61 3.68 -9.08
CA GLU A 45 -2.87 3.01 -7.81
C GLU A 45 -2.06 3.65 -6.68
N LEU A 46 -2.72 4.10 -5.62
CA LEU A 46 -2.04 4.48 -4.38
C LEU A 46 -1.88 3.23 -3.49
N VAL A 47 -0.66 2.96 -3.01
CA VAL A 47 -0.34 1.83 -2.14
C VAL A 47 0.15 2.33 -0.77
N PRO A 48 -0.72 2.49 0.24
CA PRO A 48 -0.31 3.00 1.55
C PRO A 48 0.37 1.94 2.45
N PRO A 49 1.29 2.35 3.33
CA PRO A 49 1.71 1.58 4.50
C PRO A 49 0.65 1.71 5.61
N ALA A 50 0.97 1.29 6.84
CA ALA A 50 0.20 1.67 8.01
C ALA A 50 0.32 3.19 8.25
N VAL A 51 -0.82 3.90 8.35
CA VAL A 51 -0.89 5.35 8.61
C VAL A 51 -1.63 5.63 9.91
N ARG A 52 -1.16 6.59 10.70
CA ARG A 52 -1.75 7.00 11.99
C ARG A 52 -3.09 7.68 11.77
N THR A 53 -4.15 6.88 11.80
CA THR A 53 -5.54 7.32 11.63
C THR A 53 -6.42 6.67 12.70
N ASP A 54 -7.63 7.18 12.87
CA ASP A 54 -8.64 6.62 13.78
C ASP A 54 -9.37 5.39 13.18
N LEU A 55 -8.86 4.81 12.10
CA LEU A 55 -9.53 3.72 11.38
C LEU A 55 -9.58 2.41 12.18
N MET A 56 -8.50 2.09 12.90
CA MET A 56 -8.44 0.94 13.80
C MET A 56 -8.10 1.41 15.22
N PRO A 57 -8.67 0.77 16.27
CA PRO A 57 -8.36 1.09 17.66
C PRO A 57 -6.84 1.04 17.92
N GLY A 58 -6.27 2.14 18.43
CA GLY A 58 -4.84 2.23 18.75
C GLY A 58 -3.92 2.52 17.57
N GLN A 59 -4.41 2.53 16.32
CA GLN A 59 -3.57 2.80 15.14
C GLN A 59 -3.07 4.25 15.09
N ARG A 60 -3.86 5.21 15.58
CA ARG A 60 -3.49 6.63 15.67
C ARG A 60 -2.22 6.86 16.50
N ASP A 61 -2.04 6.08 17.56
CA ASP A 61 -0.92 6.20 18.49
C ASP A 61 0.21 5.21 18.19
N SER A 62 0.08 4.40 17.13
CA SER A 62 1.06 3.38 16.76
C SER A 62 2.36 4.02 16.28
N GLU A 63 3.47 3.73 16.99
CA GLU A 63 4.80 4.18 16.59
C GLU A 63 5.25 3.57 15.25
N PHE A 64 4.76 2.36 14.93
CA PHE A 64 5.01 1.67 13.67
C PHE A 64 4.36 2.37 12.48
N ALA A 65 3.18 2.96 12.67
CA ALA A 65 2.44 3.65 11.62
C ALA A 65 3.07 5.01 11.28
N MET A 66 3.03 5.35 9.99
CA MET A 66 3.47 6.64 9.46
C MET A 66 2.53 7.77 9.92
N PRO A 67 3.06 8.93 10.36
CA PRO A 67 2.22 10.11 10.60
C PRO A 67 1.40 10.50 9.36
N LEU A 68 0.16 10.93 9.57
CA LEU A 68 -0.76 11.25 8.46
C LEU A 68 -0.26 12.42 7.61
N ASP A 69 0.27 13.48 8.25
CA ASP A 69 0.77 14.65 7.54
C ASP A 69 1.99 14.32 6.66
N ASP A 70 2.90 13.47 7.17
CA ASP A 70 4.04 12.98 6.40
C ASP A 70 3.57 12.14 5.21
N PHE A 71 2.59 11.25 5.43
CA PHE A 71 2.01 10.42 4.36
C PHE A 71 1.38 11.26 3.25
N VAL A 72 0.59 12.28 3.62
CA VAL A 72 -0.07 13.16 2.64
C VAL A 72 0.95 13.98 1.88
N THR A 73 1.94 14.56 2.58
CA THR A 73 3.02 15.33 1.97
C THR A 73 3.73 14.51 0.90
N GLU A 74 4.21 13.31 1.25
CA GLU A 74 4.95 12.45 0.34
C GLU A 74 4.09 11.98 -0.84
N VAL A 75 2.82 11.62 -0.61
CA VAL A 75 1.90 11.24 -1.69
C VAL A 75 1.71 12.37 -2.70
N VAL A 76 1.51 13.61 -2.24
CA VAL A 76 1.32 14.77 -3.14
C VAL A 76 2.60 15.06 -3.91
N GLU A 77 3.77 14.98 -3.28
CA GLU A 77 5.06 15.14 -3.94
C GLU A 77 5.29 14.07 -5.02
N LEU A 78 4.94 12.81 -4.76
CA LEU A 78 5.06 11.72 -5.73
C LEU A 78 4.13 11.91 -6.92
N ILE A 79 2.89 12.36 -6.69
CA ILE A 79 1.94 12.66 -7.77
C ILE A 79 2.47 13.76 -8.69
N ASP A 80 3.06 14.81 -8.12
CA ASP A 80 3.59 15.94 -8.89
C ASP A 80 4.89 15.58 -9.64
N SER A 81 5.79 14.84 -8.98
CA SER A 81 7.12 14.52 -9.50
C SER A 81 7.16 13.29 -10.42
N GLN A 82 6.14 12.43 -10.39
CA GLN A 82 6.10 11.18 -11.15
C GLN A 82 4.80 11.04 -11.97
N PRO A 83 4.60 11.87 -13.01
CA PRO A 83 3.36 11.87 -13.79
C PRO A 83 3.08 10.54 -14.51
N ASP A 84 4.12 9.77 -14.83
CA ASP A 84 4.01 8.48 -15.54
C ASP A 84 3.92 7.27 -14.59
N ALA A 85 3.86 7.49 -13.27
CA ALA A 85 3.82 6.40 -12.29
C ALA A 85 2.49 5.63 -12.38
N THR A 86 2.55 4.31 -12.48
CA THR A 86 1.36 3.45 -12.38
C THR A 86 0.95 3.15 -10.93
N GLU A 87 1.92 3.24 -10.01
CA GLU A 87 1.74 3.10 -8.57
C GLU A 87 2.39 4.27 -7.83
N ILE A 88 1.63 4.94 -6.95
CA ILE A 88 2.14 5.91 -5.98
C ILE A 88 2.46 5.17 -4.69
N ARG A 89 3.74 5.16 -4.34
CA ARG A 89 4.30 4.41 -3.21
C ARG A 89 5.21 5.31 -2.40
N VAL A 90 4.81 5.55 -1.17
CA VAL A 90 5.69 6.19 -0.18
C VAL A 90 6.79 5.21 0.25
N GLU A 91 7.96 5.71 0.61
CA GLU A 91 9.14 4.91 0.94
C GLU A 91 8.82 3.80 1.96
N ARG A 92 7.98 4.11 2.96
CA ARG A 92 7.62 3.15 4.02
C ARG A 92 6.84 1.93 3.54
N VAL A 93 6.22 1.93 2.35
CA VAL A 93 5.51 0.75 1.81
C VAL A 93 6.44 -0.21 1.06
N GLU A 94 7.64 0.24 0.66
CA GLU A 94 8.57 -0.53 -0.17
C GLU A 94 8.99 -1.85 0.49
N PHE A 95 9.13 -1.86 1.82
CA PHE A 95 9.40 -3.06 2.61
C PHE A 95 8.39 -4.19 2.35
N LEU A 96 7.10 -3.83 2.24
CA LEU A 96 6.00 -4.77 1.97
C LEU A 96 5.87 -5.04 0.47
N ARG A 97 5.87 -3.98 -0.35
CA ARG A 97 5.65 -4.05 -1.81
C ARG A 97 6.63 -4.97 -2.54
N HIS A 98 7.88 -5.01 -2.08
CA HIS A 98 8.96 -5.74 -2.72
C HIS A 98 9.44 -6.98 -1.96
N ALA A 99 8.70 -7.45 -0.95
CA ALA A 99 9.09 -8.61 -0.15
C ALA A 99 9.34 -9.89 -1.00
N GLU A 100 8.46 -10.18 -1.97
CA GLU A 100 8.65 -11.31 -2.88
C GLU A 100 9.85 -11.11 -3.82
N PHE A 101 9.98 -9.90 -4.37
CA PHE A 101 11.08 -9.54 -5.28
C PHE A 101 12.45 -9.62 -4.60
N ARG A 102 12.53 -9.19 -3.33
CA ARG A 102 13.75 -9.26 -2.50
C ARG A 102 14.05 -10.68 -2.01
N GLY A 103 13.11 -11.62 -2.15
CA GLY A 103 13.27 -13.02 -1.74
C GLY A 103 13.16 -13.25 -0.23
N ASP A 104 12.73 -12.26 0.54
CA ASP A 104 12.65 -12.30 2.01
C ASP A 104 11.21 -12.32 2.53
N TYR A 105 10.26 -12.73 1.69
CA TYR A 105 8.83 -12.72 1.98
C TYR A 105 8.43 -13.30 3.34
N ALA A 106 8.97 -14.47 3.70
CA ALA A 106 8.66 -15.12 4.97
C ALA A 106 9.09 -14.28 6.18
N ASP A 107 10.25 -13.63 6.10
CA ASP A 107 10.78 -12.76 7.16
C ASP A 107 9.98 -11.46 7.27
N VAL A 108 9.53 -10.92 6.13
CA VAL A 108 8.65 -9.74 6.09
C VAL A 108 7.28 -10.06 6.71
N VAL A 109 6.67 -11.20 6.37
CA VAL A 109 5.42 -11.66 7.00
C VAL A 109 5.60 -11.83 8.50
N ALA A 110 6.68 -12.49 8.95
CA ALA A 110 6.95 -12.67 10.37
C ALA A 110 7.18 -11.34 11.09
N THR A 111 7.89 -10.40 10.47
CA THR A 111 8.17 -9.07 11.02
C THR A 111 6.90 -8.24 11.13
N LEU A 112 6.09 -8.16 10.07
CA LEU A 112 4.82 -7.45 10.07
C LEU A 112 3.92 -7.93 11.20
N ASN A 113 3.74 -9.25 11.32
CA ASN A 113 2.86 -9.86 12.32
C ASN A 113 3.43 -9.84 13.75
N ARG A 114 4.73 -9.56 13.93
CA ARG A 114 5.35 -9.34 15.25
C ARG A 114 5.21 -7.89 15.73
N LEU A 115 5.17 -6.95 14.78
CA LEU A 115 5.05 -5.52 15.07
C LEU A 115 3.60 -5.05 15.18
N ASP A 116 2.65 -5.83 14.68
CA ASP A 116 1.23 -5.57 14.85
C ASP A 116 0.81 -5.78 16.33
N PRO A 117 0.11 -4.81 16.94
CA PRO A 117 -0.30 -4.90 18.35
C PRO A 117 -1.57 -5.73 18.58
N HIS A 118 -2.18 -6.30 17.54
CA HIS A 118 -3.45 -7.03 17.59
C HIS A 118 -3.26 -8.54 17.37
#